data_AF-A0A2E3F598-F1
#
_entry.id   AF-A0A2E3F598-F1
#
_cell.length_a   1.000
_cell.length_b   1.000
_cell.length_c   1.000
_cell.angle_alpha   90.00
_cell.angle_beta   90.00
_cell.angle_gamma   90.00
#
_symmetry.space_group_name_H-M   'P 1'
#
loop_
_entity.id
_entity.type
_entity.pdbx_description
1 polymer ?
#
loop_
_entity_poly.entity_id
_entity_poly.type
_entity_poly.pdbx_seq_one_letter_code
_entity_poly.pdbx_strand_id
1 'polypeptide(L)'
;MKPSNQSASSDRKLGKDEEQLLDDLGIFGQSRRTFLNQMSAAGISLMAVPYFTSDMFAQASKAPDLDPESLLNALEVNLKINGKTYPLQVDSRMTLLDALRERLNLTGSKKGCDHGQCGACTVLIDGKRKLSCLTLSATCKDKEVTTVEGLTQGTDLHPVQAAFLKHDGFQCGYCTPGQICSAVSLLDEAKRGEVSYVTKNVKDEVTQLSDEEIRERMSGNICRCGAYNNIVQAIQEVHSGKAEMPRWEFATEEQLEASRPAE
;
A
#
# COMPACT_ATOMS: atom_id res chain seq x y z
N MET A 1 -32.38 49.28 34.15
CA MET A 1 -32.31 49.66 32.71
C MET A 1 -31.83 48.42 31.94
N LYS A 2 -32.42 48.12 30.76
CA LYS A 2 -32.45 46.84 30.00
C LYS A 2 -33.56 45.83 30.42
N PRO A 3 -34.16 45.09 29.46
CA PRO A 3 -35.43 45.54 28.85
C PRO A 3 -36.52 44.45 28.79
N SER A 4 -37.69 44.91 28.34
CA SER A 4 -38.90 44.20 27.93
C SER A 4 -38.68 42.97 27.03
N ASN A 5 -39.47 41.93 27.24
CA ASN A 5 -39.97 41.13 26.13
C ASN A 5 -41.42 40.70 26.42
N GLN A 6 -42.34 41.33 25.71
CA GLN A 6 -43.73 40.90 25.60
C GLN A 6 -43.75 39.67 24.68
N SER A 7 -44.26 38.54 25.16
CA SER A 7 -44.73 37.47 24.28
C SER A 7 -46.23 37.34 24.46
N ALA A 8 -46.98 37.95 23.54
CA ALA A 8 -48.36 37.60 23.28
C ALA A 8 -48.38 36.15 22.77
N SER A 9 -48.68 35.19 23.64
CA SER A 9 -49.07 33.85 23.20
C SER A 9 -50.56 33.91 22.87
N SER A 10 -50.87 33.86 21.59
CA SER A 10 -52.24 33.70 21.11
C SER A 10 -52.84 32.40 21.67
N ASP A 11 -54.04 32.51 22.27
CA ASP A 11 -54.92 31.38 22.59
C ASP A 11 -55.39 30.71 21.29
N ARG A 12 -54.51 29.97 20.64
CA ARG A 12 -54.85 29.10 19.52
C ARG A 12 -55.32 27.77 20.11
N LYS A 13 -56.64 27.53 20.10
CA LYS A 13 -57.18 26.19 20.38
C LYS A 13 -56.65 25.23 19.30
N LEU A 14 -55.99 24.17 19.74
CA LEU A 14 -55.43 23.13 18.89
C LEU A 14 -56.52 22.49 18.03
N GLY A 15 -56.19 22.18 16.78
CA GLY A 15 -57.05 21.36 15.92
C GLY A 15 -57.07 19.90 16.38
N LYS A 16 -58.12 19.15 16.02
CA LYS A 16 -58.22 17.71 16.35
C LYS A 16 -57.01 16.90 15.85
N ASP A 17 -56.49 17.26 14.69
CA ASP A 17 -55.33 16.60 14.09
C ASP A 17 -54.03 16.95 14.84
N GLU A 18 -53.93 18.16 15.39
CA GLU A 18 -52.80 18.60 16.23
C GLU A 18 -52.85 17.93 17.62
N GLU A 19 -54.05 17.75 18.20
CA GLU A 19 -54.24 16.99 19.43
C GLU A 19 -53.84 15.52 19.24
N GLN A 20 -54.23 14.91 18.12
CA GLN A 20 -53.90 13.51 17.82
C GLN A 20 -52.40 13.31 17.58
N LEU A 21 -51.74 14.25 16.89
CA LEU A 21 -50.29 14.26 16.72
C LEU A 21 -49.54 14.38 18.06
N LEU A 22 -50.06 15.17 19.00
CA LEU A 22 -49.43 15.34 20.32
C LEU A 22 -49.65 14.12 21.23
N ASP A 23 -50.78 13.42 21.10
CA ASP A 23 -51.05 12.16 21.78
C ASP A 23 -50.15 11.04 21.24
N ASP A 24 -49.96 10.97 19.92
CA ASP A 24 -49.04 10.03 19.25
C ASP A 24 -47.57 10.31 19.62
N LEU A 25 -47.19 11.58 19.82
CA LEU A 25 -45.85 11.97 20.26
C LEU A 25 -45.62 11.76 21.77
N GLY A 26 -46.68 11.53 22.55
CA GLY A 26 -46.60 11.24 23.99
C GLY A 26 -46.13 12.41 24.87
N ILE A 27 -46.19 13.65 24.37
CA ILE A 27 -45.56 14.82 25.02
C ILE A 27 -46.51 15.53 26.01
N PHE A 28 -47.82 15.25 26.00
CA PHE A 28 -48.74 15.74 27.02
C PHE A 28 -49.83 14.69 27.33
N GLY A 29 -50.09 14.42 28.62
CA GLY A 29 -51.35 13.78 29.05
C GLY A 29 -51.28 12.36 29.61
N GLN A 30 -50.11 11.77 29.89
CA GLN A 30 -50.13 10.51 30.65
C GLN A 30 -50.59 10.77 32.10
N SER A 31 -51.73 10.16 32.48
CA SER A 31 -52.18 10.23 33.87
C SER A 31 -51.10 9.67 34.79
N ARG A 32 -50.90 10.27 35.98
CA ARG A 32 -49.96 9.76 37.00
C ARG A 32 -50.12 8.26 37.27
N ARG A 33 -51.34 7.74 37.12
CA ARG A 33 -51.69 6.33 37.27
C ARG A 33 -51.23 5.48 36.09
N THR A 34 -51.26 6.00 34.86
CA THR A 34 -50.73 5.34 33.66
C THR A 34 -49.21 5.27 33.71
N PHE A 35 -48.53 6.35 34.12
CA PHE A 35 -47.08 6.36 34.31
C PHE A 35 -46.63 5.36 35.41
N LEU A 36 -47.32 5.34 36.56
CA LEU A 36 -47.03 4.37 37.63
C LEU A 36 -47.34 2.92 37.21
N ASN A 37 -48.38 2.69 36.40
CA ASN A 37 -48.67 1.38 35.84
C ASN A 37 -47.63 0.93 34.80
N GLN A 38 -47.09 1.85 33.98
CA GLN A 38 -46.02 1.56 33.04
C GLN A 38 -44.68 1.30 33.75
N MET A 39 -44.36 2.04 34.82
CA MET A 39 -43.18 1.77 35.65
C MET A 39 -43.25 0.41 36.38
N SER A 40 -44.45 -0.01 36.81
CA SER A 40 -44.62 -1.32 37.47
C SER A 40 -44.55 -2.49 36.48
N ALA A 41 -45.03 -2.32 35.24
CA ALA A 41 -44.83 -3.30 34.17
C ALA A 41 -43.34 -3.43 33.75
N ALA A 42 -42.58 -2.32 33.72
CA ALA A 42 -41.14 -2.36 33.44
C ALA A 42 -40.31 -2.97 34.59
N GLY A 43 -40.75 -2.78 35.84
CA GLY A 43 -40.07 -3.32 37.03
C GLY A 43 -40.13 -4.84 37.16
N ILE A 44 -41.22 -5.48 36.71
CA ILE A 44 -41.34 -6.94 36.71
C ILE A 44 -40.44 -7.56 35.62
N SER A 45 -40.31 -6.90 34.46
CA SER A 45 -39.46 -7.38 33.37
C SER A 45 -37.96 -7.38 33.74
N LEU A 46 -37.48 -6.38 34.49
CA LEU A 46 -36.08 -6.31 34.97
C LEU A 46 -35.74 -7.36 36.04
N MET A 47 -36.72 -7.85 36.80
CA MET A 47 -36.52 -8.90 37.80
C MET A 47 -36.36 -10.31 37.18
N ALA A 48 -36.80 -10.50 35.94
CA ALA A 48 -36.62 -11.75 35.20
C ALA A 48 -35.29 -11.80 34.42
N VAL A 49 -34.68 -10.65 34.12
CA VAL A 49 -33.39 -10.55 33.40
C VAL A 49 -32.25 -11.37 34.04
N PRO A 50 -32.11 -11.47 35.39
CA PRO A 50 -31.10 -12.32 36.00
C PRO A 50 -31.40 -13.82 35.86
N TYR A 51 -32.67 -14.19 35.67
CA TYR A 51 -33.12 -15.59 35.49
C TYR A 51 -33.08 -16.01 34.01
N PHE A 52 -33.18 -15.07 33.07
CA PHE A 52 -32.73 -15.24 31.70
C PHE A 52 -31.22 -15.12 31.67
N THR A 53 -30.55 -16.19 32.13
CA THR A 53 -29.10 -16.29 32.08
C THR A 53 -28.59 -15.97 30.68
N SER A 54 -27.44 -15.32 30.62
CA SER A 54 -26.67 -15.09 29.40
C SER A 54 -26.52 -16.36 28.56
N ASP A 55 -26.61 -17.57 29.13
CA ASP A 55 -26.42 -18.85 28.44
C ASP A 55 -27.43 -19.11 27.30
N MET A 56 -28.66 -18.61 27.36
CA MET A 56 -29.63 -18.77 26.26
C MET A 56 -29.31 -17.92 25.02
N PHE A 57 -28.67 -16.76 25.20
CA PHE A 57 -28.18 -15.92 24.10
C PHE A 57 -26.68 -16.14 23.81
N ALA A 58 -25.94 -16.69 24.78
CA ALA A 58 -24.53 -17.09 24.69
C ALA A 58 -24.36 -18.52 24.17
N GLN A 59 -25.45 -19.14 23.70
CA GLN A 59 -25.38 -20.17 22.69
C GLN A 59 -24.95 -19.54 21.34
N ALA A 60 -23.80 -18.86 21.36
CA ALA A 60 -23.01 -18.63 20.17
C ALA A 60 -22.86 -20.01 19.55
N SER A 61 -23.31 -20.17 18.30
CA SER A 61 -23.06 -21.38 17.53
C SER A 61 -21.61 -21.78 17.78
N LYS A 62 -21.40 -22.95 18.40
CA LYS A 62 -20.06 -23.49 18.65
C LYS A 62 -19.31 -23.33 17.33
N ALA A 63 -18.28 -22.48 17.33
CA ALA A 63 -17.51 -22.25 16.11
C ALA A 63 -17.14 -23.64 15.57
N PRO A 64 -17.32 -23.91 14.27
CA PRO A 64 -16.96 -25.21 13.73
C PRO A 64 -15.54 -25.54 14.19
N ASP A 65 -15.31 -26.79 14.62
CA ASP A 65 -13.97 -27.31 14.88
C ASP A 65 -13.23 -27.32 13.54
N LEU A 66 -12.71 -26.16 13.16
CA LEU A 66 -11.88 -25.98 12.00
C LEU A 66 -10.49 -26.42 12.41
N ASP A 67 -10.04 -27.55 11.88
CA ASP A 67 -8.65 -27.93 11.96
C ASP A 67 -7.80 -26.79 11.34
N PRO A 68 -6.89 -26.16 12.11
CA PRO A 68 -6.05 -25.09 11.60
C PRO A 68 -5.21 -25.48 10.38
N GLU A 69 -4.85 -26.77 10.25
CA GLU A 69 -4.19 -27.30 9.05
C GLU A 69 -5.12 -27.30 7.85
N SER A 70 -6.39 -27.70 8.00
CA SER A 70 -7.41 -27.59 6.95
C SER A 70 -7.71 -26.15 6.49
N LEU A 71 -7.41 -25.14 7.32
CA LEU A 71 -7.52 -23.72 6.97
C LEU A 71 -6.30 -23.19 6.20
N LEU A 72 -5.16 -23.87 6.30
CA LEU A 72 -4.03 -23.61 5.43
C LEU A 72 -4.39 -24.17 4.05
N ASN A 73 -4.75 -23.27 3.14
CA ASN A 73 -4.84 -23.56 1.70
C ASN A 73 -3.43 -23.80 1.13
N ALA A 74 -2.76 -24.84 1.61
CA ALA A 74 -1.37 -25.15 1.31
C ALA A 74 -1.25 -25.66 -0.13
N LEU A 75 -0.37 -25.02 -0.89
CA LEU A 75 -0.06 -25.36 -2.27
C LEU A 75 1.41 -25.72 -2.38
N GLU A 76 1.69 -26.81 -3.10
CA GLU A 76 3.04 -27.15 -3.50
C GLU A 76 3.45 -26.34 -4.73
N VAL A 77 4.56 -25.61 -4.61
CA VAL A 77 5.09 -24.74 -5.65
C VAL A 77 6.59 -24.94 -5.76
N ASN A 78 7.08 -25.13 -6.98
CA ASN A 78 8.51 -25.09 -7.30
C ASN A 78 8.86 -23.69 -7.80
N LEU A 79 9.60 -22.93 -7.01
CA LEU A 79 10.07 -21.60 -7.37
C LEU A 79 11.51 -21.67 -7.88
N LYS A 80 11.78 -21.13 -9.07
CA LYS A 80 13.16 -20.96 -9.56
C LYS A 80 13.62 -19.56 -9.19
N ILE A 81 14.51 -19.46 -8.21
CA ILE A 81 15.02 -18.20 -7.68
C ILE A 81 16.54 -18.15 -7.86
N ASN A 82 17.04 -17.14 -8.57
CA ASN A 82 18.46 -16.92 -8.81
C ASN A 82 19.17 -18.18 -9.37
N GLY A 83 18.54 -18.86 -10.33
CA GLY A 83 19.05 -20.09 -10.95
C GLY A 83 18.91 -21.36 -10.11
N LYS A 84 18.35 -21.30 -8.89
CA LYS A 84 18.12 -22.48 -8.03
C LYS A 84 16.63 -22.78 -7.86
N THR A 85 16.25 -24.05 -7.92
CA THR A 85 14.87 -24.48 -7.67
C THR A 85 14.63 -24.75 -6.18
N TYR A 86 13.55 -24.21 -5.65
CA TYR A 86 13.09 -24.36 -4.28
C TYR A 86 11.69 -25.00 -4.26
N PRO A 87 11.56 -26.26 -3.83
CA PRO A 87 10.26 -26.85 -3.54
C PRO A 87 9.71 -26.27 -2.24
N LEU A 88 8.51 -25.70 -2.25
CA LEU A 88 7.87 -25.10 -1.09
C LEU A 88 6.40 -25.52 -0.99
N GLN A 89 5.94 -25.73 0.24
CA GLN A 89 4.52 -25.68 0.59
C GLN A 89 4.21 -24.29 1.15
N VAL A 90 3.30 -23.58 0.47
CA VAL A 90 2.93 -22.19 0.80
C VAL A 90 1.43 -22.05 0.95
N ASP A 91 0.99 -21.17 1.85
CA ASP A 91 -0.41 -20.71 1.88
C ASP A 91 -0.73 -20.01 0.55
N SER A 92 -1.93 -20.24 0.01
CA SER A 92 -2.37 -19.65 -1.26
C SER A 92 -2.33 -18.11 -1.30
N ARG A 93 -2.37 -17.46 -0.14
CA ARG A 93 -2.30 -16.00 0.03
C ARG A 93 -0.86 -15.48 0.16
N MET A 94 0.13 -16.35 0.30
CA MET A 94 1.51 -15.95 0.52
C MET A 94 2.06 -15.19 -0.69
N THR A 95 2.42 -13.93 -0.46
CA THR A 95 3.09 -13.10 -1.47
C THR A 95 4.46 -13.68 -1.80
N LEU A 96 4.95 -13.40 -3.01
CA LEU A 96 6.31 -13.76 -3.41
C LEU A 96 7.34 -13.08 -2.48
N LEU A 97 7.05 -11.85 -2.04
CA LEU A 97 7.90 -11.13 -1.10
C LEU A 97 8.09 -11.91 0.21
N ASP A 98 7.00 -12.41 0.79
CA ASP A 98 7.05 -13.14 2.06
C ASP A 98 7.66 -14.54 1.89
N ALA A 99 7.43 -15.22 0.77
CA ALA A 99 8.12 -16.47 0.48
C ALA A 99 9.64 -16.27 0.39
N LEU A 100 10.09 -15.24 -0.35
CA LEU A 100 11.53 -14.93 -0.47
C LEU A 100 12.16 -14.64 0.89
N ARG A 101 11.53 -13.76 1.68
CA ARG A 101 12.13 -13.26 2.92
C ARG A 101 12.02 -14.24 4.06
N GLU A 102 10.81 -14.77 4.30
CA GLU A 102 10.47 -15.47 5.54
C GLU A 102 10.57 -17.00 5.39
N ARG A 103 10.49 -17.53 4.16
CA ARG A 103 10.64 -18.98 3.89
C ARG A 103 12.01 -19.34 3.35
N LEU A 104 12.60 -18.46 2.52
CA LEU A 104 13.88 -18.71 1.84
C LEU A 104 15.06 -17.91 2.41
N ASN A 105 14.81 -17.00 3.37
CA ASN A 105 15.83 -16.11 3.95
C ASN A 105 16.57 -15.23 2.92
N LEU A 106 15.99 -15.02 1.73
CA LEU A 106 16.45 -14.05 0.73
C LEU A 106 15.88 -12.69 1.07
N THR A 107 16.52 -12.03 2.03
CA THR A 107 16.00 -10.83 2.70
C THR A 107 16.34 -9.53 1.98
N GLY A 108 17.00 -9.58 0.82
CA GLY A 108 17.36 -8.44 -0.01
C GLY A 108 16.13 -7.64 -0.44
N SER A 109 15.12 -8.28 -1.02
CA SER A 109 13.83 -7.64 -1.31
C SER A 109 13.15 -7.15 -0.02
N LYS A 110 12.64 -5.92 -0.01
CA LYS A 110 12.14 -5.27 1.21
C LYS A 110 10.63 -5.04 1.19
N LYS A 111 10.03 -5.13 2.38
CA LYS A 111 8.62 -4.79 2.63
C LYS A 111 8.51 -3.36 3.15
N GLY A 112 8.43 -2.40 2.24
CA GLY A 112 8.26 -0.98 2.62
C GLY A 112 6.81 -0.55 2.85
N CYS A 113 5.85 -1.14 2.12
CA CYS A 113 4.43 -0.77 2.21
C CYS A 113 3.45 -1.93 2.12
N ASP A 114 3.83 -3.07 1.52
CA ASP A 114 2.95 -4.22 1.23
C ASP A 114 1.68 -3.95 0.39
N HIS A 115 1.56 -2.75 -0.19
CA HIS A 115 0.38 -2.30 -0.95
C HIS A 115 0.73 -1.74 -2.34
N GLY A 116 1.91 -2.06 -2.86
CA GLY A 116 2.34 -1.65 -4.21
C GLY A 116 2.72 -0.17 -4.37
N GLN A 117 2.95 0.55 -3.27
CA GLN A 117 3.16 2.00 -3.28
C GLN A 117 4.63 2.44 -3.40
N CYS A 118 5.60 1.61 -2.98
CA CYS A 118 6.99 2.07 -2.80
C CYS A 118 8.06 1.42 -3.70
N GLY A 119 7.77 0.30 -4.37
CA GLY A 119 8.76 -0.40 -5.20
C GLY A 119 9.94 -1.07 -4.47
N ALA A 120 10.05 -0.98 -3.14
CA ALA A 120 11.16 -1.59 -2.39
C ALA A 120 11.21 -3.14 -2.50
N CYS A 121 10.09 -3.74 -2.91
CA CYS A 121 9.91 -5.17 -3.12
C CYS A 121 10.16 -5.62 -4.57
N THR A 122 10.66 -4.75 -5.45
CA THR A 122 10.85 -5.11 -6.86
C THR A 122 11.82 -6.29 -7.01
N VAL A 123 11.40 -7.28 -7.78
CA VAL A 123 12.19 -8.41 -8.28
C VAL A 123 11.97 -8.53 -9.80
N LEU A 124 12.80 -9.31 -10.48
CA LEU A 124 12.57 -9.66 -11.88
C LEU A 124 11.85 -11.01 -11.95
N ILE A 125 10.78 -11.10 -12.72
CA ILE A 125 10.10 -12.36 -13.05
C ILE A 125 10.15 -12.50 -14.56
N ASP A 126 10.84 -13.55 -15.04
CA ASP A 126 11.13 -13.77 -16.45
C ASP A 126 11.75 -12.52 -17.11
N GLY A 127 12.71 -11.91 -16.41
CA GLY A 127 13.40 -10.69 -16.83
C GLY A 127 12.63 -9.38 -16.64
N LYS A 128 11.35 -9.42 -16.28
CA LYS A 128 10.51 -8.21 -16.13
C LYS A 128 10.36 -7.81 -14.67
N ARG A 129 10.57 -6.53 -14.35
CA ARG A 129 10.33 -6.03 -12.98
C ARG A 129 8.86 -6.19 -12.55
N LYS A 130 8.65 -6.72 -11.33
CA LYS A 130 7.35 -6.90 -10.69
C LYS A 130 7.41 -6.58 -9.21
N LEU A 131 6.31 -6.06 -8.67
CA LEU A 131 6.14 -5.85 -7.23
C LEU A 131 5.82 -7.19 -6.57
N SER A 132 6.79 -7.76 -5.86
CA SER A 132 6.63 -9.08 -5.23
C SER A 132 5.59 -9.10 -4.11
N CYS A 133 5.29 -7.95 -3.47
CA CYS A 133 4.19 -7.86 -2.48
C CYS A 133 2.79 -8.01 -3.10
N LEU A 134 2.63 -7.72 -4.40
CA LEU A 134 1.36 -7.87 -5.12
C LEU A 134 1.36 -9.11 -6.04
N THR A 135 2.32 -10.00 -5.87
CA THR A 135 2.43 -11.23 -6.65
C THR A 135 2.30 -12.42 -5.71
N LEU A 136 1.37 -13.34 -5.97
CA LEU A 136 1.21 -14.55 -5.16
C LEU A 136 2.27 -15.59 -5.56
N SER A 137 2.90 -16.23 -4.57
CA SER A 137 3.92 -17.27 -4.80
C SER A 137 3.40 -18.41 -5.68
N ALA A 138 2.14 -18.80 -5.50
CA ALA A 138 1.46 -19.81 -6.31
C ALA A 138 1.43 -19.48 -7.82
N THR A 139 1.47 -18.21 -8.20
CA THR A 139 1.44 -17.76 -9.61
C THR A 139 2.82 -17.69 -10.26
N CYS A 140 3.87 -17.99 -9.50
CA CYS A 140 5.27 -17.99 -9.94
C CYS A 140 5.81 -19.40 -10.24
N LYS A 141 4.94 -20.42 -10.24
CA LYS A 141 5.32 -21.77 -10.65
C LYS A 141 5.99 -21.72 -12.04
N ASP A 142 7.15 -22.37 -12.15
CA ASP A 142 7.97 -22.51 -13.36
C ASP A 142 8.59 -21.22 -13.93
N LYS A 143 8.32 -20.05 -13.33
CA LYS A 143 8.92 -18.76 -13.71
C LYS A 143 10.31 -18.59 -13.09
N GLU A 144 11.19 -17.90 -13.79
CA GLU A 144 12.51 -17.52 -13.25
C GLU A 144 12.38 -16.20 -12.49
N VAL A 145 12.72 -16.21 -11.20
CA VAL A 145 12.74 -15.03 -10.36
C VAL A 145 14.19 -14.64 -10.06
N THR A 146 14.55 -13.40 -10.33
CA THR A 146 15.84 -12.83 -9.95
C THR A 146 15.63 -11.75 -8.88
N THR A 147 16.27 -11.93 -7.73
CA THR A 147 16.33 -10.94 -6.65
C THR A 147 17.65 -10.18 -6.71
N VAL A 148 17.83 -9.18 -5.84
CA VAL A 148 19.09 -8.41 -5.79
C VAL A 148 20.31 -9.30 -5.50
N GLU A 149 20.13 -10.35 -4.70
CA GLU A 149 21.16 -11.34 -4.38
C GLU A 149 21.63 -12.10 -5.63
N GLY A 150 20.74 -12.32 -6.61
CA GLY A 150 21.04 -13.03 -7.85
C GLY A 150 21.76 -12.18 -8.91
N LEU A 151 21.94 -10.88 -8.69
CA LEU A 151 22.62 -10.00 -9.64
C LEU A 151 24.15 -10.07 -9.56
N THR A 152 24.69 -10.56 -8.44
CA THR A 152 26.13 -10.62 -8.19
C THR A 152 26.68 -11.97 -8.64
N GLN A 153 27.84 -11.99 -9.31
CA GLN A 153 28.54 -13.23 -9.65
C GLN A 153 29.76 -13.39 -8.74
N GLY A 154 29.60 -14.15 -7.65
CA GLY A 154 30.66 -14.29 -6.64
C GLY A 154 30.93 -12.96 -5.95
N THR A 155 32.12 -12.39 -6.16
CA THR A 155 32.51 -11.07 -5.63
C THR A 155 32.27 -9.92 -6.61
N ASP A 156 31.92 -10.23 -7.86
CA ASP A 156 31.80 -9.23 -8.91
C ASP A 156 30.40 -8.63 -8.90
N LEU A 157 30.36 -7.32 -8.59
CA LEU A 157 29.13 -6.53 -8.60
C LEU A 157 28.59 -6.39 -10.02
N HIS A 158 27.27 -6.46 -10.15
CA HIS A 158 26.58 -6.05 -11.35
C HIS A 158 26.93 -4.58 -11.69
N PRO A 159 27.05 -4.18 -12.98
CA PRO A 159 27.37 -2.80 -13.34
C PRO A 159 26.49 -1.74 -12.67
N VAL A 160 25.19 -2.03 -12.51
CA VAL A 160 24.24 -1.18 -11.76
C VAL A 160 24.59 -1.09 -10.27
N GLN A 161 24.96 -2.21 -9.62
CA GLN A 161 25.39 -2.18 -8.21
C GLN A 161 26.67 -1.35 -8.04
N ALA A 162 27.64 -1.53 -8.93
CA ALA A 162 28.90 -0.78 -8.90
C ALA A 162 28.67 0.72 -9.12
N ALA A 163 27.78 1.09 -10.06
CA ALA A 163 27.42 2.48 -10.29
C ALA A 163 26.68 3.11 -9.09
N PHE A 164 25.74 2.39 -8.47
CA PHE A 164 25.07 2.87 -7.26
C PHE A 164 26.06 3.11 -6.11
N LEU A 165 27.08 2.26 -5.98
CA LEU A 165 28.16 2.47 -5.01
C LEU A 165 29.02 3.69 -5.36
N LYS A 166 29.43 3.81 -6.63
CA LYS A 166 30.28 4.91 -7.12
C LYS A 166 29.63 6.29 -6.93
N HIS A 167 28.33 6.37 -7.18
CA HIS A 167 27.57 7.63 -7.20
C HIS A 167 26.89 7.96 -5.88
N ASP A 168 27.10 7.16 -4.82
CA ASP A 168 26.35 7.29 -3.57
C ASP A 168 24.83 7.27 -3.82
N GLY A 169 24.40 6.33 -4.67
CA GLY A 169 23.01 6.12 -5.12
C GLY A 169 22.10 5.53 -4.03
N PHE A 170 22.49 5.59 -2.77
CA PHE A 170 21.72 5.14 -1.62
C PHE A 170 22.27 5.73 -0.32
N GLN A 171 21.49 5.63 0.76
CA GLN A 171 21.95 5.97 2.11
C GLN A 171 21.58 4.85 3.08
N CYS A 172 20.32 4.82 3.57
CA CYS A 172 19.87 3.78 4.50
C CYS A 172 19.86 2.36 3.90
N GLY A 173 20.02 2.23 2.58
CA GLY A 173 20.06 0.95 1.87
C GLY A 173 18.70 0.27 1.68
N TYR A 174 17.62 0.77 2.29
CA TYR A 174 16.35 0.03 2.36
C TYR A 174 15.64 -0.07 1.01
N CYS A 175 15.55 1.02 0.24
CA CYS A 175 14.94 0.98 -1.09
C CYS A 175 15.87 0.39 -2.16
N THR A 176 17.17 0.33 -1.87
CA THR A 176 18.25 0.06 -2.84
C THR A 176 18.10 -1.27 -3.58
N PRO A 177 17.70 -2.39 -2.95
CA PRO A 177 17.41 -3.64 -3.66
C PRO A 177 16.35 -3.48 -4.76
N GLY A 178 15.24 -2.83 -4.43
CA GLY A 178 14.17 -2.55 -5.40
C GLY A 178 14.61 -1.58 -6.49
N GLN A 179 15.38 -0.54 -6.13
CA GLN A 179 15.94 0.42 -7.08
C GLN A 179 16.86 -0.27 -8.10
N ILE A 180 17.77 -1.13 -7.64
CA ILE A 180 18.71 -1.85 -8.50
C ILE A 180 17.96 -2.80 -9.44
N CYS A 181 17.03 -3.62 -8.93
CA CYS A 181 16.23 -4.51 -9.77
C CYS A 181 15.43 -3.72 -10.83
N SER A 182 14.81 -2.60 -10.43
CA SER A 182 14.10 -1.73 -11.37
C SER A 182 15.02 -1.11 -12.41
N ALA A 183 16.21 -0.65 -12.03
CA ALA A 183 17.20 -0.07 -12.94
C ALA A 183 17.69 -1.10 -13.97
N VAL A 184 17.93 -2.34 -13.56
CA VAL A 184 18.29 -3.43 -14.49
C VAL A 184 17.19 -3.66 -15.53
N SER A 185 15.93 -3.77 -15.10
CA SER A 185 14.79 -3.94 -16.01
C SER A 185 14.61 -2.72 -16.92
N LEU A 186 14.72 -1.51 -16.38
CA LEU A 186 14.61 -0.26 -17.14
C LEU A 186 15.63 -0.18 -18.28
N LEU A 187 16.87 -0.60 -18.03
CA LEU A 187 17.91 -0.64 -19.06
C LEU A 187 17.60 -1.68 -20.15
N ASP A 188 16.96 -2.79 -19.80
CA ASP A 188 16.48 -3.78 -20.77
C ASP A 188 15.26 -3.27 -21.56
N GLU A 189 14.31 -2.60 -20.90
CA GLU A 189 13.17 -1.93 -21.52
C GLU A 189 13.63 -0.92 -22.58
N ALA A 190 14.66 -0.12 -22.28
CA ALA A 190 15.26 0.81 -23.23
C ALA A 190 15.93 0.10 -24.42
N LYS A 191 16.64 -1.01 -24.20
CA LYS A 191 17.21 -1.82 -25.29
C LYS A 191 16.12 -2.38 -26.21
N ARG A 192 14.94 -2.67 -25.67
CA ARG A 192 13.75 -3.12 -26.42
C ARG A 192 12.96 -1.97 -27.06
N GLY A 193 13.43 -0.72 -26.92
CA GLY A 193 12.81 0.46 -27.52
C GLY A 193 11.48 0.86 -26.87
N GLU A 194 11.17 0.34 -25.67
CA GLU A 194 9.91 0.66 -24.98
C GLU A 194 9.82 2.16 -24.65
N VAL A 195 8.62 2.71 -24.73
CA VAL A 195 8.32 4.12 -24.46
C VAL A 195 7.82 4.32 -23.02
N SER A 196 7.85 5.57 -22.54
CA SER A 196 7.30 5.95 -21.22
C SER A 196 6.29 7.10 -21.36
N TYR A 197 5.78 7.60 -20.22
CA TYR A 197 4.87 8.73 -20.20
C TYR A 197 5.48 10.02 -20.78
N VAL A 198 6.79 10.23 -20.62
CA VAL A 198 7.49 11.43 -21.11
C VAL A 198 7.93 11.33 -22.57
N THR A 199 7.73 10.17 -23.21
CA THR A 199 8.00 10.00 -24.64
C THR A 199 6.95 10.76 -25.46
N LYS A 200 7.39 11.72 -26.28
CA LYS A 200 6.49 12.62 -27.03
C LYS A 200 5.57 11.92 -28.02
N ASN A 201 6.04 10.84 -28.65
CA ASN A 201 5.29 10.08 -29.63
C ASN A 201 5.44 8.59 -29.35
N VAL A 202 4.32 7.92 -29.11
CA VAL A 202 4.25 6.47 -28.79
C VAL A 202 4.81 5.57 -29.90
N LYS A 203 4.97 6.10 -31.12
CA LYS A 203 5.55 5.36 -32.26
C LYS A 203 7.07 5.42 -32.31
N ASP A 204 7.69 6.27 -31.48
CA ASP A 204 9.14 6.39 -31.44
C ASP A 204 9.74 5.21 -30.66
N GLU A 205 10.97 4.83 -31.00
CA GLU A 205 11.74 3.87 -30.21
C GLU A 205 12.70 4.64 -29.28
N VAL A 206 12.63 4.36 -27.97
CA VAL A 206 13.49 5.01 -26.97
C VAL A 206 14.61 4.09 -26.56
N THR A 207 15.74 4.19 -27.28
CA THR A 207 16.97 3.43 -27.00
C THR A 207 18.05 4.23 -26.29
N GLN A 208 17.91 5.57 -26.27
CA GLN A 208 18.77 6.48 -25.53
C GLN A 208 17.92 7.20 -24.48
N LEU A 209 18.27 7.01 -23.22
CA LEU A 209 17.54 7.57 -22.10
C LEU A 209 18.09 8.93 -21.72
N SER A 210 17.19 9.91 -21.64
CA SER A 210 17.45 11.16 -20.94
C SER A 210 17.25 10.97 -19.43
N ASP A 211 17.75 11.90 -18.62
CA ASP A 211 17.46 11.91 -17.18
C ASP A 211 15.95 11.92 -16.90
N GLU A 212 15.15 12.59 -17.74
CA GLU A 212 13.70 12.65 -17.60
C GLU A 212 13.04 11.28 -17.84
N GLU A 213 13.48 10.55 -18.88
CA GLU A 213 13.06 9.16 -19.12
C GLU A 213 13.44 8.24 -17.97
N ILE A 214 14.65 8.38 -17.41
CA ILE A 214 15.08 7.58 -16.25
C ILE A 214 14.21 7.90 -15.04
N ARG A 215 14.00 9.19 -14.73
CA ARG A 215 13.15 9.61 -13.60
C ARG A 215 11.76 9.02 -13.72
N GLU A 216 11.10 9.21 -14.87
CA GLU A 216 9.76 8.70 -15.11
C GLU A 216 9.68 7.18 -14.94
N ARG A 217 10.58 6.44 -15.60
CA ARG A 217 10.58 4.97 -15.52
C ARG A 217 10.94 4.45 -14.13
N MET A 218 11.64 5.22 -13.31
CA MET A 218 11.99 4.86 -11.92
C MET A 218 11.00 5.39 -10.87
N SER A 219 10.00 6.20 -11.25
CA SER A 219 9.02 6.81 -10.33
C SER A 219 8.27 5.80 -9.46
N GLY A 220 8.17 4.53 -9.88
CA GLY A 220 7.60 3.44 -9.09
C GLY A 220 8.45 2.99 -7.89
N ASN A 221 9.65 3.53 -7.70
CA ASN A 221 10.58 3.19 -6.62
C ASN A 221 10.88 4.40 -5.73
N ILE A 222 10.26 4.45 -4.56
CA ILE A 222 10.37 5.57 -3.62
C ILE A 222 11.66 5.44 -2.79
N CYS A 223 12.42 6.54 -2.71
CA CYS A 223 13.58 6.70 -1.83
C CYS A 223 13.33 7.83 -0.82
N ARG A 224 13.07 7.48 0.45
CA ARG A 224 12.83 8.48 1.50
C ARG A 224 14.08 9.28 1.87
N CYS A 225 15.26 8.71 1.66
CA CYS A 225 16.54 9.41 1.84
C CYS A 225 16.79 10.50 0.80
N GLY A 226 16.03 10.54 -0.30
CA GLY A 226 16.16 11.55 -1.33
C GLY A 226 17.37 11.38 -2.25
N ALA A 227 17.91 10.15 -2.40
CA ALA A 227 19.09 9.88 -3.23
C ALA A 227 18.82 9.89 -4.75
N TYR A 228 17.69 10.45 -5.21
CA TYR A 228 17.20 10.31 -6.58
C TYR A 228 18.18 10.85 -7.64
N ASN A 229 18.81 12.00 -7.41
CA ASN A 229 19.77 12.57 -8.36
C ASN A 229 20.96 11.64 -8.59
N ASN A 230 21.50 11.07 -7.50
CA ASN A 230 22.60 10.10 -7.54
C ASN A 230 22.17 8.78 -8.19
N ILE A 231 20.95 8.32 -7.93
CA ILE A 231 20.37 7.13 -8.58
C ILE A 231 20.27 7.35 -10.11
N VAL A 232 19.79 8.51 -10.56
CA VAL A 232 19.70 8.84 -11.99
C VAL A 232 21.10 8.86 -12.62
N GLN A 233 22.08 9.49 -11.99
CA GLN A 233 23.46 9.53 -12.48
C GLN A 233 24.08 8.12 -12.56
N ALA A 234 23.85 7.27 -11.56
CA ALA A 234 24.29 5.88 -11.59
C ALA A 234 23.72 5.10 -12.78
N ILE A 235 22.41 5.25 -13.04
CA ILE A 235 21.74 4.58 -14.17
C ILE A 235 22.27 5.14 -15.50
N GLN A 236 22.46 6.47 -15.59
CA GLN A 236 22.94 7.13 -16.80
C GLN A 236 24.37 6.72 -17.17
N GLU A 237 25.26 6.55 -16.20
CA GLU A 237 26.61 6.02 -16.43
C GLU A 237 26.56 4.61 -17.02
N VAL A 238 25.75 3.72 -16.45
CA VAL A 238 25.60 2.35 -16.95
C VAL A 238 24.97 2.34 -18.34
N HIS A 239 23.99 3.21 -18.58
CA HIS A 239 23.30 3.32 -19.86
C HIS A 239 24.23 3.81 -20.97
N SER A 240 24.97 4.89 -20.73
CA SER A 240 25.82 5.55 -21.72
C SER A 240 27.19 4.89 -21.89
N GLY A 241 27.63 4.10 -20.92
CA GLY A 241 28.98 3.53 -20.84
C GLY A 241 30.08 4.57 -20.62
N LYS A 242 29.72 5.82 -20.32
CA LYS A 242 30.65 6.92 -20.05
C LYS A 242 30.61 7.23 -18.57
N ALA A 243 31.79 7.46 -17.98
CA ALA A 243 31.87 7.93 -16.61
C ALA A 243 31.10 9.26 -16.49
N GLU A 244 30.00 9.24 -15.73
CA GLU A 244 29.35 10.46 -15.28
C GLU A 244 30.06 10.90 -14.02
N MET A 245 30.38 12.19 -13.92
CA MET A 245 30.75 12.82 -12.66
C MET A 245 29.48 13.43 -12.07
N PRO A 246 29.30 13.44 -10.74
CA PRO A 246 28.16 14.12 -10.14
C PRO A 246 28.11 15.59 -10.59
N ARG A 247 27.12 15.92 -11.41
CA ARG A 247 26.85 17.30 -11.85
C ARG A 247 26.10 18.03 -10.75
N TRP A 248 26.80 18.33 -9.65
CA TRP A 248 26.33 19.34 -8.72
C TRP A 248 26.76 20.69 -9.25
N GLU A 249 25.80 21.38 -9.86
CA GLU A 249 25.94 22.75 -10.31
C GLU A 249 25.04 23.62 -9.43
N PHE A 250 25.51 24.82 -9.07
CA PHE A 250 24.64 25.77 -8.39
C PHE A 250 23.55 26.24 -9.36
N ALA A 251 22.31 26.32 -8.88
CA ALA A 251 21.21 26.87 -9.68
C ALA A 251 21.58 28.28 -10.17
N THR A 252 21.29 28.58 -11.43
CA THR A 252 21.49 29.92 -11.97
C THR A 252 20.47 30.89 -11.37
N GLU A 253 20.76 32.19 -11.40
CA GLU A 253 19.80 33.22 -10.96
C GLU A 253 18.48 33.11 -11.74
N GLU A 254 18.53 32.82 -13.05
CA GLU A 254 17.35 32.62 -13.90
C GLU A 254 16.50 31.42 -13.45
N GLN A 255 17.14 30.31 -13.07
CA GLN A 255 16.44 29.13 -12.55
C GLN A 255 15.79 29.41 -11.19
N LEU A 256 16.50 30.16 -10.32
CA LEU A 256 15.96 30.59 -9.04
C LEU A 256 14.75 31.52 -9.23
N GLU A 257 14.85 32.49 -10.15
CA GLU A 257 13.78 33.42 -10.49
C GLU A 257 12.54 32.69 -11.02
N ALA A 258 12.73 31.74 -11.95
CA ALA A 258 11.65 30.93 -12.52
C ALA A 258 10.96 30.00 -11.51
N SER A 259 11.64 29.66 -10.41
CA SER A 259 11.10 28.82 -9.33
C SER A 259 10.29 29.59 -8.29
N ARG A 260 10.34 30.94 -8.28
CA ARG A 260 9.55 31.73 -7.34
C ARG A 260 8.06 31.61 -7.71
N PRO A 261 7.17 31.29 -6.74
CA PRO A 261 5.74 31.31 -7.00
C PRO A 261 5.33 32.72 -7.44
N ALA A 262 4.47 32.82 -8.45
CA ALA A 262 3.88 34.09 -8.84
C ALA A 262 3.09 34.65 -7.65
N GLU A 263 3.42 35.88 -7.23
CA GLU A 263 2.67 36.64 -6.22
C GLU A 263 1.24 36.97 -6.68
#